data_AF-A0A8T5I5S9-F1
#
_entry.id   AF-A0A8T5I5S9-F1
#
_cell.length_a   1.000
_cell.length_b   1.000
_cell.length_c   1.000
_cell.angle_alpha   90.00
_cell.angle_beta   90.00
_cell.angle_gamma   90.00
#
_symmetry.space_group_name_H-M   'P 1'
#
loop_
_entity.id
_entity.type
_entity.pdbx_description
1 polymer ?
#
loop_
_entity_poly.entity_id
_entity_poly.type
_entity_poly.pdbx_seq_one_letter_code
_entity_poly.pdbx_strand_id
1 'polypeptide(L)'
;MDSAARRLERVLFGVIIPLVFLISITFIDNDFLIKECENGICNNYIFSIVLIFLTVFLCLVLLLLKYSNKLDKWFSKELDIEMRERLNEEYHESDVANLGSSWAKMEIEHLESKHGEE
;
A
#
# COMPACT_ATOMS: atom_id res chain seq x y z
N MET A 1 5.78 11.16 -10.88
CA MET A 1 5.32 9.77 -10.77
C MET A 1 4.58 9.63 -9.44
N ASP A 2 3.38 9.08 -9.42
CA ASP A 2 2.59 8.99 -8.18
C ASP A 2 3.19 8.01 -7.17
N SER A 3 2.97 8.25 -5.88
CA SER A 3 3.37 7.37 -4.77
C SER A 3 2.67 6.01 -4.80
N ALA A 4 3.27 5.02 -4.16
CA ALA A 4 2.72 3.68 -3.99
C ALA A 4 1.32 3.70 -3.34
N ALA A 5 1.14 4.50 -2.27
CA ALA A 5 -0.15 4.66 -1.61
C ALA A 5 -1.24 5.19 -2.57
N ARG A 6 -0.93 6.20 -3.38
CA ARG A 6 -1.90 6.79 -4.34
C ARG A 6 -2.25 5.84 -5.49
N ARG A 7 -1.34 4.94 -5.88
CA ARG A 7 -1.66 3.85 -6.82
C ARG A 7 -2.66 2.86 -6.21
N LEU A 8 -2.41 2.44 -4.98
CA LEU A 8 -3.31 1.53 -4.27
C LEU A 8 -4.70 2.14 -4.04
N GLU A 9 -4.77 3.43 -3.72
CA GLU A 9 -6.04 4.17 -3.61
C GLU A 9 -6.88 4.08 -4.90
N ARG A 10 -6.26 4.32 -6.06
CA ARG A 10 -6.95 4.20 -7.36
C ARG A 10 -7.43 2.78 -7.63
N VAL A 11 -6.63 1.77 -7.31
CA VAL A 11 -7.03 0.36 -7.45
C VAL A 11 -8.22 0.04 -6.54
N LEU A 12 -8.19 0.47 -5.27
CA LEU A 12 -9.30 0.26 -4.36
C LEU A 12 -10.59 0.94 -4.84
N PHE A 13 -10.53 2.17 -5.36
CA PHE A 13 -11.71 2.80 -5.97
C PHE A 13 -12.24 1.98 -7.16
N GLY A 14 -11.35 1.47 -8.01
CA GLY A 14 -11.70 0.60 -9.12
C GLY A 14 -12.41 -0.70 -8.70
N VAL A 15 -12.16 -1.20 -7.48
CA VAL A 15 -12.81 -2.40 -6.94
C VAL A 15 -14.08 -2.08 -6.17
N ILE A 16 -14.09 -0.99 -5.38
CA ILE A 16 -15.23 -0.63 -4.53
C ILE A 16 -16.44 -0.22 -5.37
N ILE A 17 -16.25 0.60 -6.40
CA ILE A 17 -17.33 1.09 -7.25
C ILE A 17 -18.17 -0.05 -7.86
N PRO A 18 -17.59 -1.04 -8.55
CA PRO A 18 -18.37 -2.14 -9.09
C PRO A 18 -19.01 -3.01 -8.00
N LEU A 19 -18.37 -3.16 -6.84
CA LEU A 19 -18.94 -3.91 -5.72
C LEU A 19 -20.20 -3.25 -5.15
N VAL A 20 -20.20 -1.92 -5.02
CA VAL A 20 -21.38 -1.15 -4.62
C VAL A 20 -22.49 -1.28 -5.67
N PHE A 21 -22.12 -1.29 -6.95
CA PHE A 21 -23.08 -1.49 -8.04
C PHE A 21 -23.72 -2.89 -8.00
N LEU A 22 -22.91 -3.94 -7.77
CA LEU A 22 -23.41 -5.31 -7.59
C LEU A 22 -24.36 -5.41 -6.40
N ILE A 23 -24.01 -4.81 -5.26
CA ILE A 23 -24.89 -4.78 -4.07
C ILE A 23 -26.21 -4.09 -4.44
N SER A 24 -26.15 -2.97 -5.14
CA SER A 24 -27.34 -2.21 -5.54
C SER A 24 -28.28 -3.04 -6.42
N ILE A 25 -27.74 -3.81 -7.37
CA ILE A 25 -28.52 -4.74 -8.19
C ILE A 25 -29.17 -5.82 -7.33
N THR A 26 -28.44 -6.41 -6.37
CA THR A 26 -29.01 -7.47 -5.50
C THR A 26 -30.16 -6.98 -4.62
N PHE A 27 -30.23 -5.69 -4.30
CA PHE A 27 -31.34 -5.11 -3.53
C PHE A 27 -32.54 -4.74 -4.40
N ILE A 28 -32.31 -4.29 -5.63
CA ILE A 28 -33.38 -3.90 -6.57
C ILE A 28 -34.06 -5.15 -7.10
N ASP A 29 -33.27 -6.11 -7.56
CA ASP A 29 -33.77 -7.38 -8.04
C ASP A 29 -33.56 -8.45 -6.99
N ASN A 30 -34.61 -8.68 -6.18
CA ASN A 30 -34.69 -9.83 -5.27
C ASN A 30 -34.55 -11.22 -5.96
N ASP A 31 -34.44 -11.24 -7.30
CA ASP A 31 -34.43 -12.44 -8.15
C ASP A 31 -33.04 -12.75 -8.77
N PHE A 32 -32.04 -11.86 -8.64
CA PHE A 32 -30.71 -12.05 -9.25
C PHE A 32 -29.76 -12.98 -8.48
N LEU A 33 -30.16 -13.42 -7.28
CA LEU A 33 -29.41 -14.41 -6.52
C LEU A 33 -30.01 -15.79 -6.80
N ILE A 34 -29.28 -16.58 -7.58
CA ILE A 34 -29.38 -18.03 -7.81
C ILE A 34 -30.72 -18.64 -7.33
N LYS A 35 -31.64 -18.82 -8.27
CA LYS A 35 -32.99 -19.40 -8.08
C LYS A 35 -33.00 -20.93 -8.12
N GLU A 36 -31.89 -21.57 -7.72
CA GLU A 36 -31.76 -23.03 -7.64
C GLU A 36 -31.54 -23.42 -6.18
N CYS A 37 -32.64 -23.41 -5.42
CA CYS A 37 -32.69 -24.00 -4.09
C CYS A 37 -33.07 -25.48 -4.22
N GLU A 38 -32.10 -26.31 -4.62
CA GLU A 38 -32.17 -27.75 -4.43
C GLU A 38 -31.59 -28.04 -3.02
N ASN A 39 -32.45 -28.41 -2.06
CA ASN A 39 -32.12 -28.80 -0.67
C ASN A 39 -32.18 -27.73 0.44
N GLY A 40 -33.10 -26.76 0.35
CA GLY A 40 -33.79 -26.24 1.54
C GLY A 40 -33.10 -25.16 2.38
N ILE A 41 -31.92 -24.66 2.00
CA ILE A 41 -31.34 -23.44 2.60
C ILE A 41 -30.94 -22.50 1.48
N CYS A 42 -31.82 -21.55 1.13
CA CYS A 42 -31.47 -20.48 0.20
C CYS A 42 -30.51 -19.50 0.91
N ASN A 43 -29.21 -19.72 0.73
CA ASN A 43 -28.12 -18.98 1.38
C ASN A 43 -27.85 -17.58 0.79
N ASN A 44 -28.74 -17.08 -0.08
CA ASN A 44 -28.58 -15.83 -0.83
C ASN A 44 -28.41 -14.60 0.08
N TYR A 45 -29.09 -14.56 1.22
CA TYR A 45 -28.94 -13.47 2.19
C TYR A 45 -27.54 -13.41 2.83
N ILE A 46 -26.91 -14.58 3.05
CA ILE A 46 -25.55 -14.65 3.59
C ILE A 46 -24.55 -14.08 2.57
N PHE A 47 -24.72 -14.38 1.29
CA PHE A 47 -23.85 -13.86 0.24
C PHE A 47 -23.92 -12.32 0.16
N SER A 48 -25.14 -11.74 0.20
CA SER A 48 -25.31 -10.28 0.25
C SER A 48 -24.67 -9.67 1.49
N ILE A 49 -24.83 -10.29 2.67
CA ILE A 49 -24.18 -9.84 3.91
C ILE A 49 -22.66 -9.84 3.75
N VAL A 50 -22.08 -10.91 3.21
CA VAL A 50 -20.62 -11.03 3.00
C VAL A 50 -20.13 -9.96 2.03
N LEU A 51 -20.84 -9.70 0.94
CA LEU A 51 -20.50 -8.63 -0.01
C LEU A 51 -20.50 -7.26 0.67
N ILE A 52 -21.53 -6.95 1.47
CA ILE A 52 -21.62 -5.70 2.22
C ILE A 52 -20.45 -5.57 3.19
N PHE A 53 -20.17 -6.59 4.00
CA PHE A 53 -19.03 -6.57 4.92
C PHE A 53 -17.70 -6.35 4.20
N LEU A 54 -17.50 -7.00 3.05
CA LEU A 54 -16.31 -6.84 2.24
C LEU A 54 -16.17 -5.40 1.73
N THR A 55 -17.26 -4.78 1.22
CA THR A 55 -17.20 -3.37 0.80
C THR A 55 -16.87 -2.42 1.94
N VAL A 56 -17.51 -2.59 3.10
CA VAL A 56 -17.24 -1.76 4.29
C VAL A 56 -15.80 -1.91 4.73
N PHE A 57 -15.27 -3.14 4.73
CA PHE A 57 -13.86 -3.40 5.04
C PHE A 57 -12.92 -2.68 4.07
N LEU A 58 -13.16 -2.76 2.75
CA LEU A 58 -12.34 -2.05 1.77
C LEU A 58 -12.40 -0.52 1.94
N CYS A 59 -13.57 0.03 2.26
CA CYS A 59 -13.72 1.44 2.59
C CYS A 59 -12.91 1.83 3.84
N LEU A 60 -12.90 1.00 4.89
CA LEU A 60 -12.06 1.23 6.07
C LEU A 60 -10.58 1.20 5.72
N VAL A 61 -10.13 0.28 4.87
CA VAL A 61 -8.75 0.22 4.37
C VAL A 61 -8.39 1.50 3.62
N LEU A 62 -9.26 2.02 2.74
CA LEU A 62 -9.06 3.32 2.08
C LEU A 62 -8.88 4.46 3.08
N LEU A 63 -9.74 4.54 4.11
CA LEU A 63 -9.66 5.58 5.13
C LEU A 63 -8.36 5.50 5.93
N LEU A 64 -7.94 4.29 6.30
CA LEU A 64 -6.67 4.07 6.97
C LEU A 64 -5.50 4.50 6.07
N LEU A 65 -5.54 4.19 4.79
CA LEU A 65 -4.48 4.56 3.85
C LEU A 65 -4.35 6.08 3.69
N LYS A 66 -5.48 6.79 3.70
CA LYS A 66 -5.53 8.25 3.51
C LYS A 66 -5.17 9.04 4.77
N TYR A 67 -5.67 8.62 5.93
CA TYR A 67 -5.59 9.41 7.17
C TYR A 67 -4.63 8.85 8.22
N SER A 68 -4.18 7.59 8.08
CA SER A 68 -3.29 6.96 9.06
C SER A 68 -1.91 6.71 8.47
N ASN A 69 -0.89 6.82 9.32
CA ASN A 69 0.49 6.46 8.97
C ASN A 69 0.83 5.00 9.30
N LYS A 70 -0.13 4.23 9.85
CA LYS A 70 0.08 2.83 10.23
C LYS A 70 0.46 1.94 9.05
N LEU A 71 0.02 2.30 7.85
CA LEU A 71 0.31 1.56 6.63
C LEU A 71 1.52 2.11 5.88
N ASP A 72 2.16 3.19 6.33
CA ASP A 72 3.24 3.83 5.59
C ASP A 72 4.46 2.90 5.43
N LYS A 73 4.67 1.97 6.37
CA LYS A 73 5.70 0.92 6.29
C LYS A 73 5.49 -0.03 5.10
N TRP A 74 4.24 -0.24 4.69
CA TRP A 74 3.86 -1.15 3.61
C TRP A 74 3.60 -0.39 2.30
N PHE A 75 2.94 0.75 2.41
CA PHE A 75 2.53 1.60 1.29
C PHE A 75 3.03 3.01 1.54
N SER A 76 4.23 3.30 1.06
CA SER A 76 4.80 4.63 1.22
C SER A 76 3.94 5.70 0.55
N LYS A 77 3.78 6.81 1.25
CA LYS A 77 3.17 8.04 0.73
C LYS A 77 4.19 8.93 0.02
N GLU A 78 5.48 8.64 0.19
CA GLU A 78 6.60 9.29 -0.47
C GLU A 78 6.45 9.22 -1.99
N LEU A 79 6.88 10.28 -2.68
CA LEU A 79 6.80 10.33 -4.12
C LEU A 79 7.79 9.30 -4.70
N ASP A 80 7.35 8.53 -5.70
CA ASP A 80 8.19 7.47 -6.29
C ASP A 80 9.54 7.97 -6.82
N ILE A 81 9.64 9.26 -7.17
CA ILE A 81 10.89 9.87 -7.65
C ILE A 81 11.86 10.08 -6.49
N GLU A 82 11.38 10.67 -5.39
CA GLU A 82 12.14 10.92 -4.17
C GLU A 82 12.64 9.60 -3.56
N MET A 83 11.75 8.60 -3.49
CA MET A 83 12.12 7.27 -3.03
C MET A 83 13.22 6.64 -3.87
N ARG A 84 13.15 6.79 -5.20
CA ARG A 84 14.16 6.25 -6.12
C ARG A 84 15.50 6.96 -5.99
N GLU A 85 15.47 8.28 -5.82
CA GLU A 85 16.67 9.08 -5.64
C GLU A 85 17.40 8.68 -4.35
N ARG A 86 16.68 8.62 -3.23
CA ARG A 86 17.23 8.14 -1.95
C ARG A 86 17.77 6.72 -2.06
N LEU A 87 17.02 5.80 -2.67
CA LEU A 87 17.46 4.41 -2.81
C LEU A 87 18.70 4.30 -3.71
N ASN A 88 18.83 5.15 -4.72
CA ASN A 88 20.01 5.18 -5.58
C ASN A 88 21.24 5.71 -4.82
N GLU A 89 21.07 6.72 -3.97
CA GLU A 89 22.13 7.19 -3.07
C GLU A 89 22.57 6.11 -2.08
N GLU A 90 21.62 5.44 -1.42
CA GLU A 90 21.88 4.30 -0.53
C GLU A 90 22.56 3.13 -1.26
N TYR A 91 22.19 2.89 -2.52
CA TYR A 91 22.84 1.89 -3.36
C TYR A 91 24.30 2.27 -3.67
N HIS A 92 24.55 3.52 -4.03
CA HIS A 92 25.91 4.01 -4.30
C HIS A 92 26.79 4.00 -3.06
N GLU A 93 26.24 4.28 -1.88
CA GLU A 93 26.97 4.24 -0.61
C GLU A 93 27.29 2.79 -0.17
N SER A 94 26.35 1.86 -0.40
CA SER A 94 26.51 0.45 -0.04
C SER A 94 27.31 -0.38 -1.07
N ASP A 95 27.63 0.18 -2.23
CA ASP A 95 28.42 -0.51 -3.25
C ASP A 95 29.82 -0.84 -2.71
N VAL A 96 30.24 -2.09 -2.86
CA VAL A 96 31.50 -2.62 -2.31
C VAL A 96 32.71 -1.89 -2.88
N ALA A 97 32.61 -1.37 -4.10
CA ALA A 97 33.63 -0.53 -4.72
C ALA A 97 33.81 0.82 -3.99
N ASN A 98 32.72 1.37 -3.41
CA ASN A 98 32.72 2.64 -2.68
C ASN A 98 32.94 2.49 -1.18
N LEU A 99 32.76 1.30 -0.60
CA LEU A 99 33.07 1.04 0.81
C LEU A 99 34.52 1.37 1.15
N GLY A 100 35.47 1.07 0.25
CA GLY A 100 36.89 1.39 0.44
C GLY A 100 37.20 2.88 0.39
N SER A 101 36.55 3.64 -0.49
CA SER A 101 36.75 5.09 -0.61
C SER A 101 36.05 5.87 0.50
N SER A 102 34.87 5.41 0.94
CA SER A 102 34.15 5.97 2.09
C SER A 102 34.93 5.75 3.39
N TRP A 103 35.44 4.54 3.62
CA TRP A 103 36.33 4.26 4.77
C TRP A 103 37.59 5.11 4.73
N ALA A 104 38.23 5.26 3.56
CA ALA A 104 39.42 6.10 3.43
C ALA A 104 39.14 7.58 3.77
N LYS A 105 37.95 8.09 3.41
CA LYS A 105 37.54 9.46 3.73
C LYS A 105 37.28 9.64 5.23
N MET A 106 36.61 8.67 5.87
CA MET A 106 36.40 8.63 7.32
C MET A 106 37.72 8.57 8.09
N GLU A 107 38.69 7.78 7.61
CA GLU A 107 40.00 7.65 8.25
C GLU A 107 40.82 8.95 8.15
N ILE A 108 40.78 9.65 7.02
CA ILE A 108 41.45 10.95 6.88
C ILE A 108 40.85 11.98 7.85
N GLU A 109 39.53 12.06 7.97
CA GLU A 109 38.86 12.97 8.90
C GLU A 109 39.20 12.63 10.37
N HIS A 110 39.29 11.33 10.70
CA HIS A 110 39.76 10.88 12.01
C HIS A 110 41.20 11.33 12.29
N LEU A 111 42.11 11.19 11.31
CA LEU A 111 43.51 11.58 11.45
C LEU A 111 43.68 13.10 11.54
N GLU A 112 42.92 13.88 10.78
CA GLU A 112 42.91 15.35 10.83
C GLU A 112 42.39 15.86 12.18
N SER A 113 41.33 15.26 12.72
CA SER A 113 40.82 15.62 14.06
C SER A 113 41.87 15.41 15.16
N LYS A 114 42.68 14.35 15.04
CA LYS A 114 43.74 14.02 15.98
C LYS A 114 44.98 14.92 15.84
N HIS A 115 45.21 15.49 14.66
CA HIS A 115 46.29 16.44 14.40
C HIS A 115 45.90 17.90 14.70
N GLY A 116 44.61 18.23 14.77
CA GLY A 116 44.12 19.56 15.15
C GLY A 116 44.07 19.83 16.67
N GLU A 117 44.33 18.81 17.50
CA GLU A 117 44.40 18.92 18.96
C GLU A 117 45.83 19.18 19.51
N GLU A 118 46.83 19.31 18.63
CA GLU A 118 48.22 19.75 18.95
C GLU A 118 48.43 21.24 18.61
#